data_AF-X0IK46-F1
#
_entry.id   AF-X0IK46-F1
#
_cell.length_a   1.000
_cell.length_b   1.000
_cell.length_c   1.000
_cell.angle_alpha   90.00
_cell.angle_beta   90.00
_cell.angle_gamma   90.00
#
_symmetry.space_group_name_H-M   'P 1'
#
loop_
_entity.id
_entity.type
_entity.pdbx_description
1 polymer ?
#
loop_
_entity_poly.entity_id
_entity_poly.type
_entity_poly.pdbx_seq_one_letter_code
_entity_poly.pdbx_strand_id
1 'polypeptide(L)'
;MELLRRNKTLPTTSPTHGKFSRAASYYDWVKGAIWDAQDEWRDQSRVGRYKIAVGEHNRPFIEVIRERSEYDLPLISAFMDRTPGLLHWEHDTLCVEAFCESAHNILDGPDQERRQDSQSSHLDEPKAWVSDRNYWLCRDGMAQERLYGSVLSRLELYQFLRRERFRLNSAGEMIGPSRQLHITNPDGASVLAILRTAPYPHVDGLRDLLSNYISSSPAPNLSLRVSDFWHASFVINFNLPFFAIGPSRRQDKRVFYTSNHKFRARYPLDSLNLQDPRSRLGNGQNFSFQDKLVLHEAVYALTATGPSEPHWTVYCFDEDFFEEEDNEDDDGDEGDEESDDDDDQSLDVSVDPIINEPELKEPMNMWLPRQYCLAALAKQLDKILGYHSHVHEVFKHNLEVYMSSTREGSSETVYPSVKPAWKGFPELLGKVIFCNLKLIEAVDDFLEKDVQVSLDGAPLGALWKSLRGDTKAMKSLRYIKDCLNRLRATGGKLEQIKESFEELRREKKFDHADEQKDRDKRNQEFTIAAFVFGILTLIAQVYSGTWPSMVDYS
;
A
#
# COMPACT_ATOMS: atom_id res chain seq x y z
N MET A 1 -14.37 -9.13 -77.84
CA MET A 1 -14.57 -7.83 -77.17
C MET A 1 -15.28 -8.12 -75.85
N GLU A 2 -14.51 -8.57 -74.87
CA GLU A 2 -13.89 -7.75 -73.81
C GLU A 2 -14.85 -7.52 -72.63
N LEU A 3 -14.72 -8.48 -71.71
CA LEU A 3 -14.75 -8.42 -70.25
C LEU A 3 -15.05 -7.04 -69.62
N LEU A 4 -15.95 -7.04 -68.63
CA LEU A 4 -15.67 -6.43 -67.32
C LEU A 4 -16.63 -6.97 -66.24
N ARG A 5 -16.09 -7.88 -65.42
CA ARG A 5 -16.60 -8.28 -64.11
C ARG A 5 -16.67 -7.06 -63.20
N ARG A 6 -17.83 -6.77 -62.62
CA ARG A 6 -17.98 -5.90 -61.45
C ARG A 6 -17.99 -6.77 -60.19
N ASN A 7 -16.82 -6.99 -59.60
CA ASN A 7 -16.70 -7.34 -58.19
C ASN A 7 -16.64 -6.03 -57.39
N LYS A 8 -17.60 -5.85 -56.48
CA LYS A 8 -17.54 -4.82 -55.44
C LYS A 8 -16.54 -5.29 -54.38
N THR A 9 -15.33 -4.75 -54.39
CA THR A 9 -14.42 -4.77 -53.24
C THR A 9 -14.59 -3.46 -52.48
N LEU A 10 -14.90 -3.55 -51.18
CA LEU A 10 -14.76 -2.43 -50.24
C LEU A 10 -13.30 -1.93 -50.28
N PRO A 11 -13.05 -0.61 -50.20
CA PRO A 11 -11.71 -0.14 -49.95
C PRO A 11 -11.30 -0.49 -48.51
N THR A 12 -10.30 -1.35 -48.40
CA THR A 12 -9.51 -1.59 -47.20
C THR A 12 -8.78 -0.29 -46.84
N THR A 13 -9.37 0.53 -45.97
CA THR A 13 -8.64 1.60 -45.29
C THR A 13 -7.88 0.98 -44.13
N SER A 14 -6.59 0.71 -44.33
CA SER A 14 -5.63 0.62 -43.23
C SER A 14 -5.69 1.91 -42.41
N PRO A 15 -5.64 1.84 -41.06
CA PRO A 15 -5.54 3.06 -40.26
C PRO A 15 -4.16 3.67 -40.52
N THR A 16 -4.20 4.91 -41.03
CA THR A 16 -3.05 5.75 -41.31
C THR A 16 -2.27 6.04 -40.02
N HIS A 17 -1.19 5.30 -39.80
CA HIS A 17 -0.04 5.80 -39.06
C HIS A 17 0.49 7.03 -39.80
N GLY A 18 0.29 8.23 -39.24
CA GLY A 18 0.97 9.42 -39.73
C GLY A 18 0.22 10.73 -39.58
N LYS A 19 0.12 11.25 -38.34
CA LYS A 19 -0.07 12.70 -38.09
C LYS A 19 0.66 13.26 -36.86
N PHE A 20 1.37 12.46 -36.05
CA PHE A 20 2.05 12.95 -34.84
C PHE A 20 3.54 13.26 -35.00
N SER A 21 4.13 13.07 -36.19
CA SER A 21 5.59 13.16 -36.40
C SER A 21 6.16 14.58 -36.58
N ARG A 22 5.47 15.64 -36.11
CA ARG A 22 5.88 17.04 -36.37
C ARG A 22 5.59 18.05 -35.24
N ALA A 23 5.42 17.60 -34.00
CA ALA A 23 5.34 18.54 -32.88
C ALA A 23 6.73 19.15 -32.61
N ALA A 24 6.88 20.47 -32.80
CA ALA A 24 8.15 21.18 -32.61
C ALA A 24 8.49 21.46 -31.13
N SER A 25 7.55 21.21 -30.21
CA SER A 25 7.72 21.31 -28.76
C SER A 25 6.81 20.31 -28.03
N TYR A 26 7.16 19.91 -26.80
CA TYR A 26 6.27 19.13 -25.93
C TYR A 26 4.93 19.85 -25.73
N TYR A 27 4.91 21.18 -25.66
CA TYR A 27 3.67 21.94 -25.56
C TYR A 27 2.78 21.78 -26.81
N ASP A 28 3.40 21.67 -27.99
CA ASP A 28 2.69 21.40 -29.25
C ASP A 28 2.32 19.92 -29.40
N TRP A 29 3.07 19.00 -28.79
CA TRP A 29 2.72 17.57 -28.73
C TRP A 29 1.58 17.34 -27.75
N VAL A 30 1.66 17.91 -26.55
CA VAL A 30 0.59 18.03 -25.55
C VAL A 30 -0.62 18.61 -26.26
N LYS A 31 -0.55 19.81 -26.85
CA LYS A 31 -1.66 20.36 -27.68
C LYS A 31 -2.12 19.39 -28.78
N GLY A 32 -1.23 18.77 -29.55
CA GLY A 32 -1.60 17.88 -30.66
C GLY A 32 -2.27 16.57 -30.22
N ALA A 33 -1.81 15.96 -29.13
CA ALA A 33 -2.38 14.76 -28.52
C ALA A 33 -3.67 15.07 -27.71
N ILE A 34 -3.89 16.34 -27.37
CA ILE A 34 -4.98 16.81 -26.50
C ILE A 34 -6.24 17.25 -27.26
N TRP A 35 -6.18 17.49 -28.57
CA TRP A 35 -7.19 18.30 -29.26
C TRP A 35 -8.37 17.61 -29.95
N ASP A 36 -8.56 16.29 -29.80
CA ASP A 36 -9.72 15.60 -30.42
C ASP A 36 -10.94 15.39 -29.48
N ALA A 37 -10.83 15.62 -28.16
CA ALA A 37 -11.97 15.49 -27.23
C ALA A 37 -11.92 16.48 -26.05
N GLN A 38 -13.00 17.25 -25.86
CA GLN A 38 -13.17 18.25 -24.80
C GLN A 38 -13.90 17.65 -23.58
N ASP A 39 -13.28 17.72 -22.40
CA ASP A 39 -13.87 17.29 -21.12
C ASP A 39 -13.77 18.38 -20.04
N GLU A 40 -14.42 18.16 -18.88
CA GLU A 40 -14.44 19.19 -17.82
C GLU A 40 -13.03 19.46 -17.26
N TRP A 41 -12.16 18.47 -17.36
CA TRP A 41 -10.73 18.60 -17.09
C TRP A 41 -10.01 19.51 -18.10
N ARG A 42 -10.39 19.44 -19.38
CA ARG A 42 -9.82 20.22 -20.49
C ARG A 42 -10.55 21.54 -20.77
N ASP A 43 -11.59 21.90 -20.01
CA ASP A 43 -12.28 23.19 -20.18
C ASP A 43 -11.38 24.35 -19.73
N GLN A 44 -10.75 24.98 -20.73
CA GLN A 44 -9.86 26.14 -20.58
C GLN A 44 -10.53 27.34 -19.89
N SER A 45 -11.87 27.41 -19.82
CA SER A 45 -12.56 28.48 -19.10
C SER A 45 -12.39 28.39 -17.57
N ARG A 46 -12.04 27.20 -17.04
CA ARG A 46 -11.69 26.98 -15.63
C ARG A 46 -10.18 27.09 -15.37
N VAL A 47 -9.35 26.55 -16.28
CA VAL A 47 -7.88 26.56 -16.16
C VAL A 47 -7.27 27.94 -16.49
N GLY A 48 -7.86 28.68 -17.44
CA GLY A 48 -7.40 30.01 -17.85
C GLY A 48 -7.69 31.15 -16.86
N ARG A 49 -8.51 30.91 -15.82
CA ARG A 49 -8.81 31.90 -14.78
C ARG A 49 -7.68 32.09 -13.76
N TYR A 50 -6.64 31.28 -13.80
CA TYR A 50 -5.66 31.18 -12.72
C TYR A 50 -4.23 31.01 -13.24
N LYS A 51 -3.74 31.99 -14.01
CA LYS A 51 -2.30 32.09 -14.28
C LYS A 51 -1.60 32.55 -13.00
N ILE A 52 -1.09 31.61 -12.22
CA ILE A 52 -0.26 31.97 -11.10
C ILE A 52 1.15 32.32 -11.60
N ALA A 53 1.74 33.37 -11.02
CA ALA A 53 3.10 33.79 -11.36
C ALA A 53 4.10 32.69 -11.03
N VAL A 54 5.13 32.54 -11.87
CA VAL A 54 6.22 31.57 -11.68
C VAL A 54 6.88 31.71 -10.31
N GLY A 55 7.06 32.96 -9.84
CA GLY A 55 7.58 33.23 -8.50
C GLY A 55 6.73 32.63 -7.39
N GLU A 56 5.41 32.56 -7.55
CA GLU A 56 4.52 31.95 -6.55
C GLU A 56 4.54 30.41 -6.60
N HIS A 57 4.84 29.81 -7.76
CA HIS A 57 5.00 28.35 -7.89
C HIS A 57 6.28 27.80 -7.23
N ASN A 58 7.29 28.64 -7.00
CA ASN A 58 8.51 28.27 -6.29
C ASN A 58 8.49 28.63 -4.81
N ARG A 59 7.47 29.36 -4.34
CA ARG A 59 7.39 29.81 -2.96
C ARG A 59 6.62 28.81 -2.08
N PRO A 60 7.17 28.42 -0.92
CA PRO A 60 6.44 27.62 0.04
C PRO A 60 5.16 28.31 0.52
N PHE A 61 4.06 27.55 0.60
CA PHE A 61 2.77 28.03 1.08
C PHE A 61 2.88 28.67 2.47
N ILE A 62 3.65 28.07 3.37
CA ILE A 62 3.75 28.54 4.75
C ILE A 62 4.39 29.94 4.84
N GLU A 63 5.34 30.25 3.95
CA GLU A 63 5.94 31.58 3.90
C GLU A 63 4.92 32.62 3.43
N VAL A 64 4.12 32.25 2.42
CA VAL A 64 3.05 33.11 1.88
C VAL A 64 1.96 33.37 2.93
N ILE A 65 1.55 32.35 3.68
CA ILE A 65 0.57 32.52 4.75
C ILE A 65 1.14 33.37 5.87
N ARG A 66 2.36 33.11 6.34
CA ARG A 66 2.98 33.87 7.43
C ARG A 66 3.14 35.36 7.10
N GLU A 67 3.42 35.70 5.84
CA GLU A 67 3.45 37.10 5.39
C GLU A 67 2.07 37.77 5.36
N ARG A 68 1.01 36.99 5.15
CA ARG A 68 -0.37 37.49 5.02
C ARG A 68 -1.14 37.43 6.35
N SER A 69 -0.74 36.58 7.29
CA SER A 69 -1.35 36.43 8.60
C SER A 69 -0.64 37.32 9.61
N GLU A 70 -1.40 38.16 10.33
CA GLU A 70 -0.87 38.93 11.47
C GLU A 70 -0.56 38.07 12.71
N TYR A 71 -0.90 36.77 12.66
CA TYR A 71 -0.74 35.81 13.75
C TYR A 71 0.38 34.80 13.45
N ASP A 72 1.14 34.46 14.48
CA ASP A 72 2.14 33.39 14.44
C ASP A 72 1.46 32.05 14.74
N LEU A 73 0.93 31.41 13.68
CA LEU A 73 0.32 30.09 13.76
C LEU A 73 1.39 28.99 13.64
N PRO A 74 1.30 27.89 14.41
CA PRO A 74 2.20 26.76 14.23
C PRO A 74 2.14 26.23 12.80
N LEU A 75 3.29 25.82 12.26
CA LEU A 75 3.45 25.47 10.83
C LEU A 75 2.45 24.42 10.36
N ILE A 76 2.29 23.34 11.13
CA ILE A 76 1.43 22.22 10.74
C ILE A 76 -0.04 22.62 10.84
N SER A 77 -0.45 23.33 11.90
CA SER A 77 -1.83 23.81 12.02
C SER A 77 -2.18 24.78 10.90
N ALA A 78 -1.30 25.74 10.59
CA ALA A 78 -1.49 26.66 9.46
C ALA A 78 -1.53 25.94 8.10
N PHE A 79 -0.72 24.89 7.94
CA PHE A 79 -0.74 24.08 6.73
C PHE A 79 -2.02 23.28 6.62
N MET A 80 -2.48 22.63 7.68
CA MET A 80 -3.62 21.70 7.67
C MET A 80 -4.99 22.41 7.72
N ASP A 81 -5.05 23.69 8.10
CA ASP A 81 -6.30 24.43 8.21
C ASP A 81 -7.04 24.57 6.86
N ARG A 82 -8.21 23.95 6.76
CA ARG A 82 -9.08 24.01 5.58
C ARG A 82 -10.24 25.01 5.70
N THR A 83 -10.53 25.50 6.91
CA THR A 83 -11.54 26.50 7.35
C THR A 83 -11.93 26.11 8.80
N PRO A 84 -12.03 27.05 9.77
CA PRO A 84 -12.36 26.71 11.17
C PRO A 84 -13.78 26.14 11.34
N GLY A 85 -13.95 25.09 12.15
CA GLY A 85 -15.25 24.66 12.69
C GLY A 85 -15.75 23.24 12.37
N LEU A 86 -14.96 22.42 11.66
CA LEU A 86 -15.29 21.01 11.40
C LEU A 86 -14.39 20.10 12.25
N LEU A 87 -14.95 19.51 13.30
CA LEU A 87 -14.28 18.68 14.32
C LEU A 87 -13.36 17.56 13.77
N HIS A 88 -13.60 17.07 12.55
CA HIS A 88 -12.78 16.01 11.96
C HIS A 88 -11.38 16.47 11.54
N TRP A 89 -11.22 17.74 11.14
CA TRP A 89 -9.92 18.26 10.70
C TRP A 89 -8.98 18.62 11.85
N GLU A 90 -9.54 18.93 13.02
CA GLU A 90 -8.76 19.15 14.24
C GLU A 90 -8.05 17.86 14.65
N HIS A 91 -8.73 16.71 14.56
CA HIS A 91 -8.14 15.41 14.86
C HIS A 91 -6.99 15.08 13.90
N ASP A 92 -7.20 15.24 12.59
CA ASP A 92 -6.15 14.98 11.59
C ASP A 92 -4.94 15.88 11.82
N THR A 93 -5.17 17.16 12.10
CA THR A 93 -4.10 18.13 12.39
C THR A 93 -3.27 17.68 13.59
N LEU A 94 -3.91 17.29 14.70
CA LEU A 94 -3.24 16.77 15.88
C LEU A 94 -2.43 15.50 15.59
N CYS A 95 -2.95 14.60 14.75
CA CYS A 95 -2.23 13.39 14.33
C CYS A 95 -0.96 13.74 13.53
N VAL A 96 -1.05 14.68 12.59
CA VAL A 96 0.12 15.16 11.81
C VAL A 96 1.14 15.87 12.72
N GLU A 97 0.69 16.69 13.67
CA GLU A 97 1.55 17.33 14.66
C GLU A 97 2.29 16.31 15.52
N ALA A 98 1.56 15.33 16.10
CA ALA A 98 2.14 14.27 16.92
C ALA A 98 3.11 13.37 16.14
N PHE A 99 2.87 13.18 14.83
CA PHE A 99 3.77 12.43 13.96
C PHE A 99 5.06 13.20 13.65
N CYS A 100 5.01 14.54 13.58
CA CYS A 100 6.13 15.40 13.22
C CYS A 100 6.86 16.04 14.41
N GLU A 101 6.47 15.78 15.65
CA GLU A 101 6.96 16.48 16.84
C GLU A 101 8.49 16.54 16.97
N SER A 102 9.20 15.44 16.67
CA SER A 102 10.67 15.38 16.76
C SER A 102 11.40 15.79 15.47
N ALA A 103 10.66 16.06 14.39
CA ALA A 103 11.20 16.26 13.05
C ALA A 103 12.10 17.50 12.93
N HIS A 104 11.79 18.55 13.70
CA HIS A 104 12.57 19.80 13.74
C HIS A 104 14.02 19.55 14.16
N ASN A 105 14.25 18.68 15.15
CA ASN A 105 15.59 18.36 15.63
C ASN A 105 16.44 17.64 14.58
N ILE A 106 15.78 16.95 13.64
CA ILE A 106 16.43 16.20 12.57
C ILE A 106 16.78 17.13 11.42
N LEU A 107 15.85 17.99 11.00
CA LEU A 107 16.07 18.90 9.85
C LEU A 107 16.93 20.12 10.21
N ASP A 108 16.78 20.66 11.42
CA ASP A 108 17.42 21.93 11.85
C ASP A 108 18.56 21.72 12.86
N GLY A 109 18.89 20.47 13.20
CA GLY A 109 19.88 20.13 14.24
C GLY A 109 21.32 20.57 13.89
N PRO A 110 22.15 20.92 14.90
CA PRO A 110 23.50 21.46 14.70
C PRO A 110 24.55 20.45 14.20
N ASP A 111 24.23 19.16 14.17
CA ASP A 111 25.13 18.08 13.74
C ASP A 111 24.82 17.59 12.30
N GLN A 112 24.54 18.50 11.36
CA GLN A 112 24.39 18.14 9.94
C GLN A 112 25.68 17.54 9.35
N GLU A 113 26.87 17.94 9.86
CA GLU A 113 28.18 17.49 9.35
C GLU A 113 28.70 16.22 10.05
N ARG A 114 28.30 15.91 11.28
CA ARG A 114 28.84 14.76 12.05
C ARG A 114 28.12 13.44 11.82
N ARG A 115 26.92 13.45 11.25
CA ARG A 115 26.12 12.23 11.03
C ARG A 115 26.38 11.52 9.70
N GLN A 116 27.06 12.17 8.76
CA GLN A 116 27.48 11.53 7.50
C GLN A 116 28.57 10.46 7.71
N ASP A 117 29.31 10.51 8.82
CA ASP A 117 30.43 9.59 9.11
C ASP A 117 30.01 8.29 9.83
N SER A 118 28.75 8.13 10.25
CA SER A 118 28.26 6.89 10.88
C SER A 118 27.46 6.05 9.88
N GLN A 119 28.16 5.29 9.03
CA GLN A 119 27.57 4.34 8.07
C GLN A 119 26.57 3.34 8.70
N SER A 120 26.62 3.12 10.02
CA SER A 120 25.74 2.17 10.71
C SER A 120 24.33 2.67 11.02
N SER A 121 24.02 3.97 10.85
CA SER A 121 22.66 4.51 11.08
C SER A 121 21.81 4.71 9.83
N HIS A 122 22.40 4.56 8.63
CA HIS A 122 21.73 4.80 7.36
C HIS A 122 20.73 3.70 6.95
N LEU A 123 20.82 2.50 7.52
CA LEU A 123 19.98 1.35 7.16
C LEU A 123 18.51 1.50 7.57
N ASP A 124 18.18 2.38 8.52
CA ASP A 124 16.82 2.56 9.05
C ASP A 124 16.16 3.89 8.60
N GLU A 125 16.81 4.69 7.75
CA GLU A 125 16.26 5.98 7.33
C GLU A 125 15.33 5.86 6.12
N PRO A 126 14.21 6.62 6.07
CA PRO A 126 13.37 6.71 4.86
C PRO A 126 14.19 7.16 3.67
N LYS A 127 14.09 6.43 2.56
CA LYS A 127 14.71 6.77 1.28
C LYS A 127 13.66 7.41 0.38
N ALA A 128 14.03 8.52 -0.25
CA ALA A 128 13.16 9.25 -1.16
C ALA A 128 13.71 9.19 -2.57
N TRP A 129 13.04 8.48 -3.46
CA TRP A 129 13.33 8.52 -4.89
C TRP A 129 12.66 9.76 -5.51
N VAL A 130 13.44 10.57 -6.21
CA VAL A 130 12.97 11.80 -6.87
C VAL A 130 13.37 11.80 -8.34
N SER A 131 12.39 12.07 -9.20
CA SER A 131 12.59 12.26 -10.63
C SER A 131 11.94 13.56 -11.06
N ASP A 132 12.77 14.51 -11.49
CA ASP A 132 12.32 15.73 -12.16
C ASP A 132 12.43 15.49 -13.66
N ARG A 133 11.29 15.21 -14.32
CA ARG A 133 11.25 14.93 -15.75
C ARG A 133 11.45 16.23 -16.54
N ASN A 134 12.72 16.52 -16.77
CA ASN A 134 13.25 17.73 -17.38
C ASN A 134 13.30 17.62 -18.91
N TYR A 135 12.15 17.73 -19.57
CA TYR A 135 12.11 17.80 -21.04
C TYR A 135 12.86 19.04 -21.60
N TRP A 136 12.90 20.15 -20.86
CA TRP A 136 13.39 21.44 -21.37
C TRP A 136 14.90 21.63 -21.28
N LEU A 137 15.58 21.02 -20.30
CA LEU A 137 17.05 21.11 -20.16
C LEU A 137 17.78 20.46 -21.34
N CYS A 138 17.16 19.47 -21.99
CA CYS A 138 17.67 18.89 -23.23
C CYS A 138 17.69 19.89 -24.41
N ARG A 139 16.97 21.03 -24.34
CA ARG A 139 16.87 22.00 -25.43
C ARG A 139 17.91 23.14 -25.34
N ASP A 140 18.33 23.51 -24.14
CA ASP A 140 19.27 24.62 -23.90
C ASP A 140 20.74 24.17 -23.80
N GLY A 141 21.04 22.89 -24.07
CA GLY A 141 22.42 22.36 -24.02
C GLY A 141 23.03 22.28 -22.62
N MET A 142 22.28 22.66 -21.59
CA MET A 142 22.64 22.51 -20.18
C MET A 142 22.21 21.12 -19.71
N ALA A 143 22.92 20.09 -20.17
CA ALA A 143 22.74 18.73 -19.70
C ALA A 143 23.20 18.65 -18.23
N GLN A 144 22.27 18.86 -17.30
CA GLN A 144 22.52 18.53 -15.90
C GLN A 144 22.22 17.05 -15.73
N GLU A 145 23.25 16.22 -15.90
CA GLU A 145 23.22 14.76 -16.04
C GLU A 145 22.63 13.96 -14.86
N ARG A 146 22.15 14.59 -13.78
CA ARG A 146 21.82 13.87 -12.52
C ARG A 146 20.51 14.30 -11.83
N LEU A 147 19.41 14.44 -12.57
CA LEU A 147 18.10 14.76 -11.95
C LEU A 147 17.00 13.74 -12.22
N TYR A 148 17.33 12.63 -12.89
CA TYR A 148 16.45 11.49 -13.08
C TYR A 148 16.79 10.42 -12.05
N GLY A 149 15.76 9.91 -11.37
CA GLY A 149 15.83 8.77 -10.47
C GLY A 149 16.88 8.83 -9.35
N SER A 150 16.99 9.96 -8.64
CA SER A 150 17.92 10.09 -7.51
C SER A 150 17.28 9.54 -6.23
N VAL A 151 17.96 8.63 -5.54
CA VAL A 151 17.59 8.19 -4.19
C VAL A 151 18.27 9.11 -3.17
N LEU A 152 17.46 9.80 -2.37
CA LEU A 152 17.88 10.84 -1.43
C LEU A 152 17.54 10.42 0.01
N SER A 153 18.42 10.74 0.95
CA SER A 153 18.09 10.76 2.38
C SER A 153 17.09 11.88 2.70
N ARG A 154 16.53 11.88 3.91
CA ARG A 154 15.61 12.94 4.40
C ARG A 154 16.18 14.35 4.29
N LEU A 155 17.49 14.54 4.52
CA LEU A 155 18.15 15.85 4.49
C LEU A 155 18.39 16.30 3.06
N GLU A 156 18.88 15.39 2.22
CA GLU A 156 19.07 15.64 0.79
C GLU A 156 17.74 15.93 0.11
N LEU A 157 16.67 15.22 0.48
CA LEU A 157 15.30 15.51 0.04
C LEU A 157 14.91 16.94 0.41
N TYR A 158 15.09 17.35 1.68
CA TYR A 158 14.75 18.70 2.10
C TYR A 158 15.52 19.77 1.32
N GLN A 159 16.82 19.58 1.12
CA GLN A 159 17.65 20.48 0.32
C GLN A 159 17.23 20.49 -1.16
N PHE A 160 16.89 19.34 -1.72
CA PHE A 160 16.43 19.19 -3.10
C PHE A 160 15.10 19.93 -3.32
N LEU A 161 14.13 19.76 -2.41
CA LEU A 161 12.82 20.39 -2.51
C LEU A 161 12.86 21.92 -2.42
N ARG A 162 13.91 22.50 -1.81
CA ARG A 162 14.13 23.96 -1.73
C ARG A 162 14.68 24.57 -3.02
N ARG A 163 15.13 23.76 -3.98
CA ARG A 163 15.66 24.26 -5.25
C ARG A 163 14.54 24.87 -6.08
N GLU A 164 14.87 25.95 -6.78
CA GLU A 164 13.95 26.57 -7.74
C GLU A 164 13.60 25.58 -8.84
N ARG A 165 12.30 25.34 -9.05
CA ARG A 165 11.80 24.33 -10.00
C ARG A 165 11.25 24.95 -11.28
N PHE A 166 10.57 26.09 -11.17
CA PHE A 166 9.90 26.75 -12.29
C PHE A 166 10.63 28.03 -12.68
N ARG A 167 10.72 28.34 -13.96
CA ARG A 167 11.31 29.57 -14.50
C ARG A 167 10.44 30.15 -15.61
N LEU A 168 10.71 31.37 -16.04
CA LEU A 168 10.11 31.95 -17.22
C LEU A 168 11.03 31.74 -18.42
N ASN A 169 10.49 31.26 -19.54
CA ASN A 169 11.22 31.23 -20.80
C ASN A 169 11.24 32.62 -21.47
N SER A 170 11.95 32.75 -22.59
CA SER A 170 12.04 34.00 -23.36
C SER A 170 10.70 34.53 -23.87
N ALA A 171 9.65 33.69 -23.91
CA ALA A 171 8.29 34.06 -24.29
C ALA A 171 7.41 34.44 -23.08
N GLY A 172 7.96 34.42 -21.86
CA GLY A 172 7.21 34.70 -20.63
C GLY A 172 6.28 33.57 -20.20
N GLU A 173 6.48 32.35 -20.70
CA GLU A 173 5.75 31.16 -20.29
C GLU A 173 6.49 30.45 -19.14
N MET A 174 5.72 29.91 -18.19
CA MET A 174 6.27 29.07 -17.14
C MET A 174 6.84 27.78 -17.74
N ILE A 175 8.07 27.47 -17.38
CA ILE A 175 8.76 26.22 -17.69
C ILE A 175 9.21 25.55 -16.40
N GLY A 176 9.02 24.24 -16.30
CA GLY A 176 9.52 23.44 -15.19
C GLY A 176 9.12 21.97 -15.35
N PRO A 177 9.86 21.04 -14.73
CA PRO A 177 9.60 19.61 -14.86
C PRO A 177 8.33 19.20 -14.13
N SER A 178 7.70 18.10 -14.57
CA SER A 178 6.86 17.31 -13.67
C SER A 178 7.75 16.57 -12.68
N ARG A 179 7.27 16.39 -11.45
CA ARG A 179 8.06 15.78 -10.36
C ARG A 179 7.37 14.53 -9.88
N GLN A 180 8.10 13.42 -9.83
CA GLN A 180 7.69 12.20 -9.16
C GLN A 180 8.50 12.07 -7.88
N LEU A 181 7.81 11.96 -6.75
CA LEU A 181 8.41 11.75 -5.44
C LEU A 181 7.85 10.46 -4.85
N HIS A 182 8.70 9.46 -4.65
CA HIS A 182 8.39 8.22 -3.94
C HIS A 182 9.20 8.20 -2.66
N ILE A 183 8.54 7.97 -1.52
CA ILE A 183 9.20 7.85 -0.23
C ILE A 183 8.78 6.52 0.37
N THR A 184 9.75 5.65 0.61
CA THR A 184 9.53 4.42 1.37
C THR A 184 9.50 4.75 2.86
N ASN A 185 8.49 4.25 3.54
CA ASN A 185 8.33 4.33 4.99
C ASN A 185 8.51 5.75 5.57
N PRO A 186 7.86 6.80 5.00
CA PRO A 186 8.09 8.19 5.40
C PRO A 186 7.87 8.40 6.90
N ASP A 187 8.73 9.20 7.51
CA ASP A 187 8.63 9.60 8.91
C ASP A 187 8.29 11.09 9.05
N GLY A 188 8.22 11.56 10.30
CA GLY A 188 7.92 12.96 10.59
C GLY A 188 8.90 13.95 9.94
N ALA A 189 10.18 13.59 9.74
CA ALA A 189 11.16 14.47 9.10
C ALA A 189 10.91 14.59 7.60
N SER A 190 10.64 13.48 6.92
CA SER A 190 10.27 13.49 5.50
C SER A 190 8.96 14.27 5.26
N VAL A 191 7.96 14.07 6.12
CA VAL A 191 6.70 14.84 6.06
C VAL A 191 6.94 16.33 6.28
N LEU A 192 7.70 16.69 7.31
CA LEU A 192 7.99 18.10 7.61
C LEU A 192 8.79 18.78 6.49
N ALA A 193 9.70 18.05 5.83
CA ALA A 193 10.44 18.55 4.67
C ALA A 193 9.50 18.93 3.51
N ILE A 194 8.50 18.08 3.23
CA ILE A 194 7.45 18.37 2.22
C ILE A 194 6.62 19.58 2.65
N LEU A 195 6.13 19.60 3.89
CA LEU A 195 5.29 20.70 4.40
C LEU A 195 5.98 22.07 4.32
N ARG A 196 7.27 22.12 4.62
CA ARG A 196 8.09 23.34 4.58
C ARG A 196 8.39 23.86 3.18
N THR A 197 8.22 23.02 2.16
CA THR A 197 8.65 23.33 0.78
C THR A 197 7.50 23.31 -0.22
N ALA A 198 6.32 22.81 0.17
CA ALA A 198 5.17 22.69 -0.69
C ALA A 198 4.65 24.05 -1.16
N PRO A 199 4.55 24.29 -2.48
CA PRO A 199 3.89 25.48 -3.01
C PRO A 199 2.37 25.36 -2.87
N TYR A 200 1.66 26.49 -2.90
CA TYR A 200 0.21 26.54 -2.67
C TYR A 200 -0.64 25.59 -3.55
N PRO A 201 -0.33 25.28 -4.84
CA PRO A 201 -1.17 24.38 -5.64
C PRO A 201 -1.21 22.96 -5.09
N HIS A 202 -0.18 22.56 -4.35
CA HIS A 202 -0.06 21.19 -3.83
C HIS A 202 -0.74 21.02 -2.48
N VAL A 203 -1.06 22.11 -1.78
CA VAL A 203 -1.49 22.10 -0.38
C VAL A 203 -2.73 21.25 -0.18
N ASP A 204 -3.76 21.44 -0.99
CA ASP A 204 -5.02 20.72 -0.81
C ASP A 204 -4.86 19.20 -1.05
N GLY A 205 -4.07 18.82 -2.05
CA GLY A 205 -3.71 17.43 -2.27
C GLY A 205 -2.85 16.84 -1.14
N LEU A 206 -1.87 17.59 -0.65
CA LEU A 206 -1.02 17.15 0.47
C LEU A 206 -1.79 17.01 1.77
N ARG A 207 -2.79 17.85 2.02
CA ARG A 207 -3.68 17.68 3.17
C ARG A 207 -4.45 16.36 3.06
N ASP A 208 -4.98 16.02 1.87
CA ASP A 208 -5.65 14.74 1.66
C ASP A 208 -4.68 13.57 1.87
N LEU A 209 -3.48 13.65 1.29
CA LEU A 209 -2.44 12.64 1.45
C LEU A 209 -2.11 12.40 2.93
N LEU A 210 -1.85 13.46 3.69
CA LEU A 210 -1.43 13.38 5.09
C LEU A 210 -2.56 12.90 6.00
N SER A 211 -3.78 13.42 5.85
CA SER A 211 -4.95 12.96 6.61
C SER A 211 -5.19 11.46 6.42
N ASN A 212 -5.09 10.97 5.17
CA ASN A 212 -5.33 9.57 4.87
C ASN A 212 -4.18 8.65 5.32
N TYR A 213 -2.93 9.10 5.13
CA TYR A 213 -1.75 8.32 5.47
C TYR A 213 -1.48 8.25 6.98
N ILE A 214 -1.58 9.39 7.69
CA ILE A 214 -1.24 9.49 9.11
C ILE A 214 -2.41 9.05 10.00
N SER A 215 -3.53 8.60 9.42
CA SER A 215 -4.69 8.11 10.16
C SER A 215 -4.38 6.89 11.04
N SER A 216 -4.97 6.88 12.23
CA SER A 216 -4.98 5.72 13.14
C SER A 216 -5.91 4.59 12.69
N SER A 217 -6.79 4.85 11.73
CA SER A 217 -7.70 3.90 11.12
C SER A 217 -7.77 4.16 9.61
N PRO A 218 -6.73 3.78 8.86
CA PRO A 218 -6.65 4.10 7.44
C PRO A 218 -7.79 3.42 6.67
N ALA A 219 -8.44 4.18 5.78
CA ALA A 219 -9.57 3.71 4.98
C ALA A 219 -9.30 3.94 3.49
N PRO A 220 -9.72 3.03 2.60
CA PRO A 220 -9.48 3.20 1.18
C PRO A 220 -10.23 4.41 0.64
N ASN A 221 -9.55 5.24 -0.16
CA ASN A 221 -10.11 6.43 -0.78
C ASN A 221 -9.47 6.61 -2.15
N LEU A 222 -10.28 6.65 -3.19
CA LEU A 222 -9.84 6.95 -4.55
C LEU A 222 -10.72 8.05 -5.11
N SER A 223 -10.10 9.13 -5.57
CA SER A 223 -10.87 10.24 -6.16
C SER A 223 -10.05 11.05 -7.14
N LEU A 224 -10.76 11.69 -8.08
CA LEU A 224 -10.25 12.77 -8.88
C LEU A 224 -11.18 13.98 -8.75
N ARG A 225 -10.62 15.11 -8.32
CA ARG A 225 -11.37 16.37 -8.18
C ARG A 225 -10.58 17.57 -8.65
N VAL A 226 -11.30 18.64 -8.96
CA VAL A 226 -10.73 19.99 -9.11
C VAL A 226 -10.90 20.68 -7.76
N SER A 227 -9.80 21.14 -7.18
CA SER A 227 -9.81 21.92 -5.95
C SER A 227 -10.26 23.34 -6.26
N ASP A 228 -11.07 23.92 -5.39
CA ASP A 228 -11.39 25.35 -5.40
C ASP A 228 -10.44 26.15 -4.48
N PHE A 229 -9.51 25.46 -3.79
CA PHE A 229 -8.52 26.09 -2.92
C PHE A 229 -7.47 26.84 -3.75
N TRP A 230 -7.19 28.09 -3.37
CA TRP A 230 -6.09 28.94 -3.86
C TRP A 230 -5.70 28.68 -5.33
N HIS A 231 -6.49 29.25 -6.25
CA HIS A 231 -6.22 29.26 -7.70
C HIS A 231 -6.38 27.93 -8.46
N ALA A 232 -7.16 27.00 -7.91
CA ALA A 232 -7.64 25.77 -8.55
C ALA A 232 -6.55 24.84 -9.12
N SER A 233 -6.18 23.83 -8.34
CA SER A 233 -5.39 22.69 -8.79
C SER A 233 -6.27 21.46 -9.00
N PHE A 234 -5.82 20.50 -9.79
CA PHE A 234 -6.40 19.18 -9.71
C PHE A 234 -5.79 18.39 -8.55
N VAL A 235 -6.56 17.44 -8.02
CA VAL A 235 -6.12 16.48 -7.01
C VAL A 235 -6.62 15.10 -7.42
N ILE A 236 -5.69 14.20 -7.72
CA ILE A 236 -5.94 12.75 -7.83
C ILE A 236 -5.36 12.13 -6.57
N ASN A 237 -6.17 11.43 -5.79
CA ASN A 237 -5.76 10.83 -4.53
C ASN A 237 -6.11 9.34 -4.50
N PHE A 238 -5.16 8.51 -4.09
CA PHE A 238 -5.35 7.09 -3.79
C PHE A 238 -4.79 6.80 -2.41
N ASN A 239 -5.62 6.29 -1.51
CA ASN A 239 -5.21 5.70 -0.26
C ASN A 239 -5.64 4.23 -0.28
N LEU A 240 -4.70 3.31 -0.16
CA LEU A 240 -4.92 1.88 -0.30
C LEU A 240 -4.33 1.17 0.94
N PRO A 241 -5.12 1.01 2.01
CA PRO A 241 -4.74 0.19 3.16
C PRO A 241 -4.77 -1.30 2.78
N PHE A 242 -3.84 -2.08 3.32
CA PHE A 242 -3.74 -3.52 3.10
C PHE A 242 -3.07 -4.22 4.27
N PHE A 243 -3.09 -5.56 4.24
CA PHE A 243 -2.38 -6.40 5.19
C PHE A 243 -1.32 -7.25 4.50
N ALA A 244 -0.16 -7.37 5.13
CA ALA A 244 0.93 -8.23 4.65
C ALA A 244 1.56 -9.01 5.82
N ILE A 245 2.06 -10.21 5.54
CA ILE A 245 2.85 -11.00 6.49
C ILE A 245 4.31 -10.73 6.21
N GLY A 246 5.06 -10.41 7.27
CA GLY A 246 6.50 -10.15 7.19
C GLY A 246 7.24 -10.58 8.45
N PRO A 247 8.58 -10.52 8.42
CA PRO A 247 9.41 -10.91 9.55
C PRO A 247 9.39 -9.84 10.66
N SER A 248 9.31 -10.29 11.92
CA SER A 248 9.27 -9.44 13.11
C SER A 248 10.51 -8.55 13.29
N ARG A 249 11.65 -8.88 12.69
CA ARG A 249 12.86 -8.03 12.76
C ARG A 249 12.69 -6.71 11.99
N ARG A 250 11.86 -6.69 10.94
CA ARG A 250 11.59 -5.49 10.12
C ARG A 250 10.30 -4.80 10.56
N GLN A 251 10.21 -4.53 11.85
CA GLN A 251 9.07 -3.83 12.40
C GLN A 251 9.18 -2.32 12.13
N ASP A 252 8.08 -1.72 11.70
CA ASP A 252 7.97 -0.26 11.58
C ASP A 252 8.28 0.42 12.94
N LYS A 253 9.28 1.28 12.98
CA LYS A 253 9.75 1.89 14.24
C LYS A 253 9.01 3.19 14.57
N ARG A 254 8.12 3.65 13.69
CA ARG A 254 7.43 4.93 13.82
C ARG A 254 6.35 4.86 14.90
N VAL A 255 6.27 5.94 15.67
CA VAL A 255 5.33 6.13 16.77
C VAL A 255 4.73 7.53 16.71
N PHE A 256 3.53 7.69 17.27
CA PHE A 256 3.02 9.02 17.61
C PHE A 256 3.69 9.46 18.91
N TYR A 257 4.60 10.44 18.83
CA TYR A 257 5.50 10.80 19.94
C TYR A 257 4.76 11.16 21.23
N THR A 258 3.67 11.93 21.13
CA THR A 258 2.84 12.37 22.26
C THR A 258 2.20 11.23 23.05
N SER A 259 1.93 10.09 22.41
CA SER A 259 1.22 8.96 23.02
C SER A 259 2.05 7.68 23.15
N ASN A 260 3.24 7.66 22.52
CA ASN A 260 4.07 6.48 22.33
C ASN A 260 3.30 5.28 21.73
N HIS A 261 2.18 5.55 21.04
CA HIS A 261 1.42 4.53 20.33
C HIS A 261 2.09 4.23 18.99
N LYS A 262 2.08 2.95 18.62
CA LYS A 262 2.58 2.49 17.32
C LYS A 262 1.79 3.16 16.20
N PHE A 263 2.48 3.56 15.14
CA PHE A 263 1.86 4.22 14.00
C PHE A 263 0.89 3.31 13.22
N ARG A 264 1.22 2.02 13.14
CA ARG A 264 0.40 0.98 12.49
C ARG A 264 0.09 -0.17 13.41
N ALA A 265 -1.08 -0.79 13.21
CA ALA A 265 -1.42 -2.02 13.91
C ALA A 265 -0.53 -3.18 13.45
N ARG A 266 -0.14 -4.03 14.40
CA ARG A 266 0.65 -5.23 14.15
C ARG A 266 0.20 -6.37 15.03
N TYR A 267 0.11 -7.54 14.44
CA TYR A 267 -0.40 -8.72 15.11
C TYR A 267 0.65 -9.83 15.05
N PRO A 268 1.38 -10.07 16.15
CA PRO A 268 2.32 -11.18 16.23
C PRO A 268 1.61 -12.50 15.95
N LEU A 269 2.21 -13.33 15.09
CA LEU A 269 1.66 -14.62 14.71
C LEU A 269 2.31 -15.79 15.47
N ASP A 270 3.27 -15.51 16.36
CA ASP A 270 4.00 -16.48 17.20
C ASP A 270 3.08 -17.50 17.87
N SER A 271 1.95 -17.03 18.39
CA SER A 271 1.01 -17.86 19.12
C SER A 271 0.43 -18.96 18.23
N LEU A 272 0.28 -18.69 16.93
CA LEU A 272 -0.26 -19.64 15.96
C LEU A 272 0.78 -20.68 15.50
N ASN A 273 2.06 -20.51 15.89
CA ASN A 273 3.19 -21.38 15.50
C ASN A 273 3.21 -21.66 13.99
N LEU A 274 3.02 -20.60 13.20
CA LEU A 274 2.86 -20.71 11.75
C LEU A 274 4.17 -21.18 11.11
N GLN A 275 4.10 -22.19 10.26
CA GLN A 275 5.17 -22.51 9.31
C GLN A 275 4.93 -21.75 8.01
N ASP A 276 5.98 -21.18 7.44
CA ASP A 276 5.94 -20.60 6.09
C ASP A 276 5.87 -21.76 5.07
N PRO A 277 4.85 -21.81 4.20
CA PRO A 277 4.77 -22.83 3.14
C PRO A 277 6.01 -22.88 2.24
N ARG A 278 6.72 -21.76 2.06
CA ARG A 278 7.93 -21.65 1.24
C ARG A 278 9.09 -22.50 1.78
N SER A 279 9.13 -22.78 3.09
CA SER A 279 10.18 -23.60 3.69
C SER A 279 10.17 -25.07 3.22
N ARG A 280 9.10 -25.53 2.55
CA ARG A 280 8.97 -26.90 2.02
C ARG A 280 9.38 -27.05 0.56
N LEU A 281 9.59 -25.95 -0.17
CA LEU A 281 9.89 -25.97 -1.60
C LEU A 281 11.37 -26.26 -1.92
N GLY A 282 12.23 -26.49 -0.92
CA GLY A 282 13.57 -27.06 -1.11
C GLY A 282 14.60 -26.18 -1.83
N ASN A 283 14.27 -24.93 -2.16
CA ASN A 283 15.22 -23.99 -2.74
C ASN A 283 15.93 -23.20 -1.63
N GLY A 284 17.17 -23.60 -1.33
CA GLY A 284 18.14 -22.77 -0.61
C GLY A 284 18.09 -22.88 0.91
N GLN A 285 19.23 -23.19 1.51
CA GLN A 285 19.46 -23.38 2.94
C GLN A 285 19.28 -22.10 3.80
N ASN A 286 18.59 -21.06 3.31
CA ASN A 286 18.45 -19.75 3.96
C ASN A 286 17.00 -19.32 4.29
N PHE A 287 15.95 -20.06 3.89
CA PHE A 287 14.54 -19.69 4.17
C PHE A 287 13.97 -20.23 5.48
N SER A 288 14.82 -20.65 6.42
CA SER A 288 14.41 -20.76 7.81
C SER A 288 14.35 -19.32 8.34
N PHE A 289 13.18 -18.70 8.35
CA PHE A 289 12.98 -17.61 9.30
C PHE A 289 13.16 -18.22 10.70
N GLN A 290 14.36 -18.05 11.27
CA GLN A 290 14.51 -18.06 12.72
C GLN A 290 13.67 -16.92 13.34
N ASP A 291 13.23 -15.97 12.51
CA ASP A 291 12.44 -14.82 12.89
C ASP A 291 10.94 -15.12 12.94
N LYS A 292 10.34 -14.62 14.01
CA LYS A 292 8.90 -14.63 14.27
C LYS A 292 8.13 -13.88 13.18
N LEU A 293 6.95 -14.37 12.79
CA LEU A 293 6.09 -13.74 11.78
C LEU A 293 5.11 -12.74 12.41
N VAL A 294 4.81 -11.68 11.67
CA VAL A 294 3.86 -10.63 12.07
C VAL A 294 2.93 -10.31 10.90
N LEU A 295 1.64 -10.10 11.19
CA LEU A 295 0.70 -9.50 10.25
C LEU A 295 0.73 -7.98 10.43
N HIS A 296 1.18 -7.27 9.41
CA HIS A 296 1.32 -5.82 9.36
C HIS A 296 0.11 -5.19 8.69
N GLU A 297 -0.47 -4.18 9.33
CA GLU A 297 -1.30 -3.19 8.63
C GLU A 297 -0.37 -2.20 7.92
N ALA A 298 -0.60 -1.97 6.64
CA ALA A 298 0.20 -1.08 5.81
C ALA A 298 -0.70 -0.20 4.92
N VAL A 299 -0.15 0.91 4.46
CA VAL A 299 -0.85 1.89 3.63
C VAL A 299 0.06 2.34 2.49
N TYR A 300 -0.46 2.23 1.27
CA TYR A 300 0.05 2.96 0.12
C TYR A 300 -0.80 4.21 -0.10
N ALA A 301 -0.17 5.39 -0.07
CA ALA A 301 -0.85 6.65 -0.28
C ALA A 301 -0.19 7.44 -1.40
N LEU A 302 -0.96 7.81 -2.42
CA LEU A 302 -0.49 8.55 -3.58
C LEU A 302 -1.39 9.76 -3.82
N THR A 303 -0.78 10.91 -4.04
CA THR A 303 -1.49 12.09 -4.51
C THR A 303 -0.75 12.75 -5.67
N ALA A 304 -1.43 12.90 -6.80
CA ALA A 304 -0.97 13.74 -7.90
C ALA A 304 -1.75 15.06 -7.94
N THR A 305 -1.04 16.17 -8.00
CA THR A 305 -1.62 17.50 -7.98
C THR A 305 -0.80 18.49 -8.79
N GLY A 306 -1.47 19.51 -9.31
CA GLY A 306 -0.83 20.59 -10.04
C GLY A 306 -1.83 21.52 -10.71
N PRO A 307 -1.36 22.65 -11.25
CA PRO A 307 -2.19 23.59 -12.00
C PRO A 307 -2.57 23.07 -13.40
N SER A 308 -1.83 22.12 -13.99
CA SER A 308 -2.06 21.69 -15.38
C SER A 308 -1.42 20.35 -15.72
N GLU A 309 -1.83 19.69 -16.81
CA GLU A 309 -1.21 18.45 -17.30
C GLU A 309 0.32 18.50 -17.52
N PRO A 310 0.92 19.59 -18.02
CA PRO A 310 2.39 19.69 -18.13
C PRO A 310 3.09 20.06 -16.82
N HIS A 311 2.38 20.61 -15.82
CA HIS A 311 2.96 21.06 -14.56
C HIS A 311 2.25 20.38 -13.40
N TRP A 312 2.81 19.24 -12.97
CA TRP A 312 2.24 18.43 -11.91
C TRP A 312 3.30 17.77 -11.05
N THR A 313 2.88 17.33 -9.88
CA THR A 313 3.71 16.62 -8.91
C THR A 313 2.93 15.43 -8.41
N VAL A 314 3.59 14.28 -8.28
CA VAL A 314 3.05 13.15 -7.52
C VAL A 314 3.90 12.91 -6.29
N TYR A 315 3.20 12.72 -5.18
CA TYR A 315 3.73 12.30 -3.89
C TYR A 315 3.23 10.88 -3.66
N CYS A 316 4.14 9.94 -3.45
CA CYS A 316 3.84 8.54 -3.19
C CYS A 316 4.53 8.12 -1.89
N PHE A 317 3.73 7.71 -0.91
CA PHE A 317 4.16 7.15 0.36
C PHE A 317 3.87 5.65 0.31
N ASP A 318 4.94 4.86 0.29
CA ASP A 318 4.87 3.41 0.17
C ASP A 318 5.41 2.77 1.46
N GLU A 319 4.66 1.83 2.02
CA GLU A 319 5.07 1.10 3.23
C GLU A 319 5.49 -0.32 2.83
N ASP A 320 6.77 -0.66 3.01
CA ASP A 320 7.40 -1.88 2.49
C ASP A 320 8.09 -2.73 3.57
N PHE A 321 7.90 -2.43 4.86
CA PHE A 321 8.58 -3.10 5.99
C PHE A 321 8.50 -4.64 6.02
N PHE A 322 7.57 -5.24 5.28
CA PHE A 322 7.35 -6.68 5.20
C PHE A 322 8.07 -7.35 4.00
N GLU A 323 8.64 -6.58 3.07
CA GLU A 323 9.42 -7.12 1.94
C GLU A 323 10.80 -7.58 2.43
N GLU A 324 11.33 -8.65 1.84
CA GLU A 324 12.72 -9.07 2.00
C GLU A 324 13.57 -8.15 1.11
N GLU A 325 14.75 -7.70 1.57
CA GLU A 325 15.65 -6.93 0.70
C GLU A 325 16.28 -8.00 -0.15
N ASP A 326 16.17 -7.87 -1.46
CA ASP A 326 17.04 -8.62 -2.36
C ASP A 326 18.47 -8.24 -1.93
N ASN A 327 19.15 -9.18 -1.25
CA ASN A 327 20.56 -8.99 -0.90
C ASN A 327 21.34 -9.05 -2.22
N GLU A 328 21.36 -7.95 -2.97
CA GLU A 328 22.25 -7.77 -4.13
C GLU A 328 23.72 -7.60 -3.70
N ASP A 329 24.01 -7.68 -2.39
CA ASP A 329 25.36 -7.56 -1.82
C ASP A 329 26.04 -8.92 -1.48
N ASP A 330 25.52 -10.07 -1.94
CA ASP A 330 26.15 -11.40 -1.71
C ASP A 330 26.71 -12.08 -2.97
N ASP A 331 27.00 -11.33 -4.03
CA ASP A 331 27.86 -11.80 -5.14
C ASP A 331 29.29 -11.25 -4.98
N GLY A 332 29.85 -11.49 -3.79
CA GLY A 332 31.28 -11.38 -3.52
C GLY A 332 32.00 -12.69 -3.78
N ASP A 333 31.76 -13.35 -4.91
CA ASP A 333 32.64 -14.41 -5.42
C ASP A 333 33.44 -13.81 -6.58
N GLU A 334 34.66 -13.37 -6.25
CA GLU A 334 35.71 -13.03 -7.22
C GLU A 334 36.08 -14.30 -8.02
N GLY A 335 35.25 -14.64 -8.99
CA GLY A 335 35.56 -15.58 -10.05
C GLY A 335 36.17 -14.82 -11.22
N ASP A 336 37.49 -14.81 -11.28
CA ASP A 336 38.28 -14.36 -12.43
C ASP A 336 37.81 -15.05 -13.73
N GLU A 337 36.98 -14.39 -14.53
CA GLU A 337 36.84 -14.69 -15.96
C GLU A 337 37.26 -13.45 -16.75
N GLU A 338 38.54 -13.44 -17.17
CA GLU A 338 39.04 -12.58 -18.23
C GLU A 338 38.21 -12.83 -19.50
N SER A 339 37.36 -11.86 -19.84
CA SER A 339 36.63 -11.79 -21.11
C SER A 339 36.93 -10.45 -21.75
N ASP A 340 37.91 -10.46 -22.66
CA ASP A 340 38.25 -9.35 -23.54
C ASP A 340 37.05 -8.90 -24.41
N ASP A 341 36.97 -7.59 -24.60
CA ASP A 341 36.34 -6.85 -25.70
C ASP A 341 34.86 -7.15 -26.04
N ASP A 342 33.96 -6.37 -25.43
CA ASP A 342 33.01 -5.53 -26.17
C ASP A 342 32.49 -4.41 -25.25
N ASP A 343 32.64 -3.15 -25.69
CA ASP A 343 32.12 -1.92 -25.06
C ASP A 343 30.58 -1.91 -25.08
N ASP A 344 29.93 -2.82 -24.35
CA ASP A 344 28.50 -2.75 -24.09
C ASP A 344 28.32 -1.86 -22.85
N GLN A 345 28.28 -0.55 -23.09
CA GLN A 345 27.74 0.42 -22.14
C GLN A 345 26.29 0.02 -21.85
N SER A 346 26.10 -0.86 -20.86
CA SER A 346 24.80 -1.08 -20.23
C SER A 346 24.36 0.27 -19.68
N LEU A 347 23.55 0.98 -20.49
CA LEU A 347 22.90 2.20 -20.05
C LEU A 347 22.03 1.80 -18.87
N ASP A 348 22.47 2.13 -17.67
CA ASP A 348 21.72 1.94 -16.44
C ASP A 348 20.37 2.69 -16.56
N VAL A 349 19.32 1.97 -16.95
CA VAL A 349 17.99 2.54 -17.17
C VAL A 349 17.30 2.60 -15.81
N SER A 350 17.35 3.78 -15.19
CA SER A 350 16.54 4.11 -14.00
C SER A 350 15.09 3.64 -14.19
N VAL A 351 14.58 2.86 -13.24
CA VAL A 351 13.19 2.39 -13.23
C VAL A 351 12.37 3.30 -12.31
N ASP A 352 11.19 3.70 -12.75
CA ASP A 352 10.24 4.45 -11.92
C ASP A 352 9.59 3.50 -10.90
N PRO A 353 9.83 3.62 -9.58
CA PRO A 353 9.34 2.68 -8.58
C PRO A 353 7.82 2.76 -8.34
N ILE A 354 7.16 3.81 -8.83
CA ILE A 354 5.70 3.99 -8.66
C ILE A 354 4.94 3.16 -9.71
N ILE A 355 5.45 3.10 -10.93
CA ILE A 355 4.79 2.41 -12.06
C ILE A 355 5.57 1.21 -12.59
N ASN A 356 6.77 0.95 -12.07
CA ASN A 356 7.69 -0.12 -12.50
C ASN A 356 7.86 -0.19 -14.02
N GLU A 357 8.09 0.97 -14.64
CA GLU A 357 8.37 1.12 -16.06
C GLU A 357 9.71 1.87 -16.22
N PRO A 358 10.53 1.53 -17.23
CA PRO A 358 11.80 2.19 -17.46
C PRO A 358 11.61 3.69 -17.72
N GLU A 359 12.49 4.52 -17.15
CA GLU A 359 12.47 5.95 -17.37
C GLU A 359 13.03 6.29 -18.74
N LEU A 360 12.14 6.39 -19.73
CA LEU A 360 12.49 6.81 -21.07
C LEU A 360 12.66 8.33 -21.13
N LYS A 361 13.84 8.79 -21.58
CA LYS A 361 14.19 10.21 -21.74
C LYS A 361 13.43 10.91 -22.89
N GLU A 362 12.67 10.16 -23.69
CA GLU A 362 12.02 10.68 -24.88
C GLU A 362 10.70 11.44 -24.58
N PRO A 363 10.47 12.60 -25.22
CA PRO A 363 9.31 13.45 -24.94
C PRO A 363 7.97 12.79 -25.26
N MET A 364 7.96 11.93 -26.28
CA MET A 364 6.78 11.21 -26.76
C MET A 364 6.34 10.10 -25.79
N ASN A 365 7.20 9.75 -24.82
CA ASN A 365 6.94 8.74 -23.80
C ASN A 365 6.50 9.32 -22.46
N MET A 366 6.39 10.65 -22.33
CA MET A 366 5.95 11.31 -21.10
C MET A 366 4.52 10.88 -20.71
N TRP A 367 4.30 10.77 -19.40
CA TRP A 367 3.02 10.41 -18.83
C TRP A 367 2.20 11.65 -18.47
N LEU A 368 0.93 11.66 -18.88
CA LEU A 368 -0.05 12.61 -18.34
C LEU A 368 -0.44 12.19 -16.92
N PRO A 369 -0.79 13.13 -16.01
CA PRO A 369 -1.03 12.82 -14.60
C PRO A 369 -2.11 11.75 -14.40
N ARG A 370 -3.21 11.82 -15.18
CA ARG A 370 -4.30 10.83 -15.12
C ARG A 370 -3.86 9.43 -15.61
N GLN A 371 -3.07 9.36 -16.69
CA GLN A 371 -2.52 8.08 -17.18
C GLN A 371 -1.55 7.48 -16.16
N TYR A 372 -0.68 8.32 -15.60
CA TYR A 372 0.32 7.92 -14.61
C TYR A 372 -0.33 7.35 -13.36
N CYS A 373 -1.33 8.06 -12.82
CA CYS A 373 -2.08 7.62 -11.66
C CYS A 373 -2.78 6.28 -11.92
N LEU A 374 -3.43 6.10 -13.08
CA LEU A 374 -4.03 4.81 -13.41
C LEU A 374 -2.99 3.69 -13.50
N ALA A 375 -1.79 3.96 -14.03
CA ALA A 375 -0.71 2.98 -14.05
C ALA A 375 -0.20 2.65 -12.64
N ALA A 376 -0.02 3.65 -11.78
CA ALA A 376 0.38 3.48 -10.39
C ALA A 376 -0.63 2.65 -9.59
N LEU A 377 -1.92 2.96 -9.74
CA LEU A 377 -3.00 2.20 -9.12
C LEU A 377 -3.02 0.74 -9.60
N ALA A 378 -2.84 0.52 -10.91
CA ALA A 378 -2.74 -0.82 -11.49
C ALA A 378 -1.62 -1.64 -10.83
N LYS A 379 -0.43 -1.04 -10.70
CA LYS A 379 0.74 -1.70 -10.10
C LYS A 379 0.54 -1.98 -8.63
N GLN A 380 0.03 -1.00 -7.88
CA GLN A 380 -0.17 -1.20 -6.45
C GLN A 380 -1.25 -2.24 -6.14
N LEU A 381 -2.34 -2.30 -6.94
CA LEU A 381 -3.36 -3.33 -6.75
C LEU A 381 -2.82 -4.75 -6.99
N ASP A 382 -1.90 -4.93 -7.94
CA ASP A 382 -1.24 -6.22 -8.16
C ASP A 382 -0.29 -6.56 -6.99
N LYS A 383 0.46 -5.57 -6.47
CA LYS A 383 1.30 -5.72 -5.27
C LYS A 383 0.47 -6.15 -4.05
N ILE A 384 -0.64 -5.45 -3.77
CA ILE A 384 -1.58 -5.78 -2.68
C ILE A 384 -2.20 -7.17 -2.87
N LEU A 385 -2.58 -7.53 -4.10
CA LEU A 385 -3.08 -8.86 -4.42
C LEU A 385 -2.06 -9.95 -4.11
N GLY A 386 -0.76 -9.69 -4.37
CA GLY A 386 0.34 -10.55 -3.95
C GLY A 386 0.34 -10.80 -2.45
N TYR A 387 0.30 -9.74 -1.64
CA TYR A 387 0.28 -9.87 -0.17
C TYR A 387 -0.95 -10.60 0.35
N HIS A 388 -2.14 -10.26 -0.14
CA HIS A 388 -3.37 -10.92 0.30
C HIS A 388 -3.41 -12.40 -0.10
N SER A 389 -2.82 -12.74 -1.26
CA SER A 389 -2.67 -14.14 -1.69
C SER A 389 -1.70 -14.89 -0.77
N HIS A 390 -0.57 -14.26 -0.39
CA HIS A 390 0.38 -14.83 0.56
C HIS A 390 -0.24 -15.03 1.95
N VAL A 391 -1.00 -14.05 2.45
CA VAL A 391 -1.77 -14.19 3.71
C VAL A 391 -2.71 -15.39 3.64
N HIS A 392 -3.46 -15.53 2.54
CA HIS A 392 -4.33 -16.67 2.32
C HIS A 392 -3.56 -18.00 2.36
N GLU A 393 -2.42 -18.10 1.68
CA GLU A 393 -1.60 -19.33 1.65
C GLU A 393 -1.09 -19.71 3.04
N VAL A 394 -0.54 -18.75 3.77
CA VAL A 394 -0.04 -18.97 5.13
C VAL A 394 -1.17 -19.41 6.06
N PHE A 395 -2.32 -18.71 6.05
CA PHE A 395 -3.44 -19.05 6.92
C PHE A 395 -4.08 -20.39 6.56
N LYS A 396 -4.24 -20.69 5.27
CA LYS A 396 -4.78 -21.97 4.81
C LYS A 396 -3.89 -23.14 5.22
N HIS A 397 -2.60 -23.05 4.92
CA HIS A 397 -1.64 -24.12 5.24
C HIS A 397 -1.63 -24.46 6.72
N ASN A 398 -1.55 -23.43 7.56
CA ASN A 398 -1.48 -23.63 9.00
C ASN A 398 -2.83 -24.08 9.60
N LEU A 399 -3.96 -23.68 9.01
CA LEU A 399 -5.25 -24.25 9.36
C LEU A 399 -5.26 -25.75 9.06
N GLU A 400 -4.85 -26.18 7.87
CA GLU A 400 -4.79 -27.60 7.49
C GLU A 400 -3.90 -28.42 8.44
N VAL A 401 -2.72 -27.91 8.80
CA VAL A 401 -1.83 -28.54 9.80
C VAL A 401 -2.55 -28.70 11.15
N TYR A 402 -3.23 -27.64 11.60
CA TYR A 402 -4.02 -27.69 12.83
C TYR A 402 -5.16 -28.72 12.73
N MET A 403 -5.89 -28.79 11.61
CA MET A 403 -6.96 -29.76 11.41
C MET A 403 -6.44 -31.20 11.49
N SER A 404 -5.36 -31.52 10.77
CA SER A 404 -4.74 -32.84 10.75
C SER A 404 -4.28 -33.27 12.15
N SER A 405 -3.61 -32.38 12.88
CA SER A 405 -3.18 -32.67 14.27
C SER A 405 -4.34 -32.96 15.23
N THR A 406 -5.54 -32.45 14.92
CA THR A 406 -6.71 -32.61 15.80
C THR A 406 -7.55 -33.84 15.48
N ARG A 407 -7.48 -34.37 14.25
CA ARG A 407 -8.18 -35.59 13.83
C ARG A 407 -7.46 -36.88 14.22
N GLU A 408 -6.14 -36.85 14.33
CA GLU A 408 -5.32 -38.05 14.65
C GLU A 408 -5.38 -38.48 16.13
N GLY A 409 -6.18 -37.81 16.99
CA GLY A 409 -6.43 -38.27 18.36
C GLY A 409 -5.21 -38.26 19.30
N SER A 410 -4.08 -37.70 18.87
CA SER A 410 -2.86 -37.55 19.68
C SER A 410 -3.01 -36.40 20.67
N SER A 411 -3.92 -36.58 21.64
CA SER A 411 -4.17 -35.63 22.74
C SER A 411 -2.92 -35.35 23.59
N GLU A 412 -1.85 -36.15 23.46
CA GLU A 412 -0.61 -36.00 24.25
C GLU A 412 0.53 -35.24 23.55
N THR A 413 0.46 -34.93 22.25
CA THR A 413 1.57 -34.22 21.55
C THR A 413 1.21 -32.86 20.97
N VAL A 414 -0.05 -32.43 21.02
CA VAL A 414 -0.40 -31.03 20.77
C VAL A 414 0.03 -30.22 21.98
N TYR A 415 1.11 -29.45 21.84
CA TYR A 415 1.58 -28.49 22.86
C TYR A 415 0.38 -27.78 23.51
N PRO A 416 0.14 -27.93 24.83
CA PRO A 416 -0.97 -27.28 25.54
C PRO A 416 -1.06 -25.76 25.33
N SER A 417 0.02 -25.14 24.85
CA SER A 417 0.13 -23.71 24.50
C SER A 417 -0.58 -23.28 23.21
N VAL A 418 -0.95 -24.19 22.30
CA VAL A 418 -1.46 -23.83 20.96
C VAL A 418 -2.98 -23.63 20.94
N LYS A 419 -3.76 -24.37 21.74
CA LYS A 419 -5.24 -24.23 21.78
C LYS A 419 -5.74 -22.82 22.15
N PRO A 420 -5.12 -22.09 23.12
CA PRO A 420 -5.50 -20.70 23.41
C PRO A 420 -5.22 -19.74 22.26
N ALA A 421 -4.16 -19.99 21.48
CA ALA A 421 -3.69 -19.09 20.43
C ALA A 421 -4.63 -19.03 19.22
N TRP A 422 -5.26 -20.15 18.86
CA TRP A 422 -6.25 -20.20 17.77
C TRP A 422 -7.57 -19.48 18.12
N LYS A 423 -7.75 -18.98 19.34
CA LYS A 423 -8.90 -18.12 19.69
C LYS A 423 -8.87 -16.78 18.94
N GLY A 424 -7.69 -16.22 18.68
CA GLY A 424 -7.52 -14.95 17.98
C GLY A 424 -7.54 -15.05 16.45
N PHE A 425 -7.39 -16.26 15.91
CA PHE A 425 -7.32 -16.49 14.46
C PHE A 425 -8.50 -15.91 13.66
N PRO A 426 -9.78 -16.10 14.06
CA PRO A 426 -10.92 -15.52 13.34
C PRO A 426 -10.91 -13.99 13.32
N GLU A 427 -10.39 -13.36 14.37
CA GLU A 427 -10.29 -11.91 14.43
C GLU A 427 -9.25 -11.39 13.44
N LEU A 428 -8.07 -12.02 13.39
CA LEU A 428 -7.00 -11.66 12.45
C LEU A 428 -7.44 -11.87 11.00
N LEU A 429 -8.02 -13.03 10.70
CA LEU A 429 -8.57 -13.31 9.38
C LEU A 429 -9.70 -12.33 9.01
N GLY A 430 -10.57 -12.00 9.97
CA GLY A 430 -11.64 -11.02 9.80
C GLY A 430 -11.13 -9.62 9.43
N LYS A 431 -10.01 -9.18 10.01
CA LYS A 431 -9.39 -7.89 9.65
C LYS A 431 -8.93 -7.86 8.19
N VAL A 432 -8.27 -8.92 7.73
CA VAL A 432 -7.79 -9.03 6.33
C VAL A 432 -8.97 -9.08 5.36
N ILE A 433 -9.99 -9.88 5.65
CA ILE A 433 -11.22 -9.99 4.85
C ILE A 433 -11.89 -8.62 4.74
N PHE A 434 -12.08 -7.93 5.87
CA PHE A 434 -12.72 -6.62 5.91
C PHE A 434 -11.92 -5.59 5.10
N CYS A 435 -10.60 -5.56 5.26
CA CYS A 435 -9.72 -4.67 4.50
C CYS A 435 -9.82 -4.93 2.99
N ASN A 436 -9.76 -6.20 2.57
CA ASN A 436 -9.89 -6.59 1.17
C ASN A 436 -11.26 -6.20 0.59
N LEU A 437 -12.34 -6.39 1.35
CA LEU A 437 -13.69 -5.98 0.94
C LEU A 437 -13.78 -4.47 0.75
N LYS A 438 -13.28 -3.68 1.72
CA LYS A 438 -13.30 -2.21 1.63
C LYS A 438 -12.47 -1.68 0.47
N LEU A 439 -11.33 -2.32 0.19
CA LEU A 439 -10.53 -1.97 -0.97
C LEU A 439 -11.28 -2.24 -2.28
N ILE A 440 -11.94 -3.40 -2.41
CA ILE A 440 -12.75 -3.75 -3.58
C ILE A 440 -13.89 -2.74 -3.77
N GLU A 441 -14.64 -2.45 -2.70
CA GLU A 441 -15.75 -1.48 -2.72
C GLU A 441 -15.28 -0.09 -3.20
N ALA A 442 -14.15 0.41 -2.67
CA ALA A 442 -13.63 1.71 -3.04
C ALA A 442 -13.14 1.78 -4.50
N VAL A 443 -12.49 0.72 -4.99
CA VAL A 443 -12.04 0.66 -6.40
C VAL A 443 -13.24 0.51 -7.35
N ASP A 444 -14.24 -0.30 -7.00
CA ASP A 444 -15.49 -0.40 -7.77
C ASP A 444 -16.20 0.95 -7.85
N ASP A 445 -16.39 1.61 -6.70
CA ASP A 445 -17.01 2.93 -6.64
C ASP A 445 -16.26 3.95 -7.49
N PHE A 446 -14.93 3.95 -7.47
CA PHE A 446 -14.10 4.80 -8.32
C PHE A 446 -14.30 4.49 -9.81
N LEU A 447 -14.32 3.21 -10.21
CA LEU A 447 -14.52 2.83 -11.61
C LEU A 447 -15.94 3.12 -12.11
N GLU A 448 -16.94 2.98 -11.25
CA GLU A 448 -18.36 3.18 -11.58
C GLU A 448 -18.77 4.65 -11.56
N LYS A 449 -18.39 5.40 -10.53
CA LYS A 449 -18.89 6.77 -10.28
C LYS A 449 -17.98 7.83 -10.88
N ASP A 450 -16.67 7.70 -10.68
CA ASP A 450 -15.69 8.71 -11.12
C ASP A 450 -15.25 8.48 -12.56
N VAL A 451 -14.66 7.31 -12.84
CA VAL A 451 -14.16 6.98 -14.19
C VAL A 451 -15.31 6.66 -15.15
N GLN A 452 -16.40 6.08 -14.63
CA GLN A 452 -17.58 5.62 -15.37
C GLN A 452 -17.18 4.74 -16.56
N VAL A 453 -16.54 3.60 -16.27
CA VAL A 453 -16.02 2.75 -17.35
C VAL A 453 -17.15 2.09 -18.13
N SER A 454 -17.19 2.32 -19.43
CA SER A 454 -18.17 1.74 -20.35
C SER A 454 -18.02 0.22 -20.52
N LEU A 455 -18.97 -0.38 -21.24
CA LEU A 455 -18.94 -1.81 -21.60
C LEU A 455 -17.72 -2.19 -22.44
N ASP A 456 -17.26 -1.30 -23.33
CA ASP A 456 -16.03 -1.47 -24.12
C ASP A 456 -14.75 -1.14 -23.33
N GLY A 457 -14.86 -0.80 -22.04
CA GLY A 457 -13.73 -0.54 -21.16
C GLY A 457 -13.20 0.90 -21.22
N ALA A 458 -13.88 1.80 -21.91
CA ALA A 458 -13.46 3.19 -22.07
C ALA A 458 -13.98 4.10 -20.96
N PRO A 459 -13.22 5.11 -20.53
CA PRO A 459 -13.69 6.07 -19.52
C PRO A 459 -14.77 7.00 -20.11
N LEU A 460 -15.87 7.17 -19.38
CA LEU A 460 -16.97 8.09 -19.73
C LEU A 460 -17.09 9.29 -18.78
N GLY A 461 -16.46 9.22 -17.60
CA GLY A 461 -16.58 10.22 -16.54
C GLY A 461 -16.15 11.61 -17.00
N ALA A 462 -16.77 12.64 -16.43
CA ALA A 462 -16.61 14.03 -16.87
C ALA A 462 -15.15 14.52 -16.83
N LEU A 463 -14.34 14.01 -15.89
CA LEU A 463 -12.92 14.31 -15.72
C LEU A 463 -11.99 13.27 -16.36
N TRP A 464 -12.52 12.23 -17.02
CA TRP A 464 -11.74 11.10 -17.57
C TRP A 464 -11.99 10.85 -19.05
N LYS A 465 -13.11 11.32 -19.61
CA LYS A 465 -13.57 10.98 -20.98
C LYS A 465 -12.60 11.38 -22.08
N SER A 466 -11.70 12.34 -21.87
CA SER A 466 -10.67 12.68 -22.86
C SER A 466 -9.54 11.64 -22.99
N LEU A 467 -9.49 10.63 -22.10
CA LEU A 467 -8.64 9.45 -22.24
C LEU A 467 -9.30 8.33 -23.06
N ARG A 468 -10.48 8.57 -23.64
CA ARG A 468 -11.14 7.61 -24.53
C ARG A 468 -10.28 7.39 -25.78
N GLY A 469 -9.69 6.19 -25.88
CA GLY A 469 -8.77 5.83 -26.96
C GLY A 469 -7.29 5.99 -26.62
N ASP A 470 -6.97 6.45 -25.41
CA ASP A 470 -5.60 6.50 -24.94
C ASP A 470 -5.07 5.09 -24.59
N THR A 471 -4.04 4.64 -25.29
CA THR A 471 -3.57 3.25 -25.17
C THR A 471 -3.00 2.93 -23.79
N LYS A 472 -2.29 3.88 -23.16
CA LYS A 472 -1.71 3.73 -21.82
C LYS A 472 -2.83 3.64 -20.77
N ALA A 473 -3.77 4.58 -20.76
CA ALA A 473 -4.90 4.58 -19.83
C ALA A 473 -5.78 3.34 -20.00
N MET A 474 -6.08 2.94 -21.25
CA MET A 474 -6.89 1.75 -21.53
C MET A 474 -6.18 0.44 -21.13
N LYS A 475 -4.85 0.38 -21.21
CA LYS A 475 -4.05 -0.75 -20.68
C LYS A 475 -4.19 -0.80 -19.16
N SER A 476 -3.97 0.32 -18.47
CA SER A 476 -4.06 0.40 -17.01
C SER A 476 -5.47 0.07 -16.50
N LEU A 477 -6.54 0.61 -17.10
CA LEU A 477 -7.92 0.33 -16.70
C LEU A 477 -8.30 -1.14 -16.84
N ARG A 478 -7.86 -1.81 -17.91
CA ARG A 478 -8.07 -3.25 -18.07
C ARG A 478 -7.34 -4.04 -16.98
N TYR A 479 -6.12 -3.64 -16.67
CA TYR A 479 -5.32 -4.31 -15.64
C TYR A 479 -5.88 -4.08 -14.23
N ILE A 480 -6.36 -2.87 -13.91
CA ILE A 480 -7.10 -2.59 -12.66
C ILE A 480 -8.31 -3.51 -12.53
N LYS A 481 -9.13 -3.64 -13.59
CA LYS A 481 -10.29 -4.55 -13.59
C LYS A 481 -9.90 -6.01 -13.36
N ASP A 482 -8.81 -6.48 -13.96
CA ASP A 482 -8.29 -7.82 -13.75
C ASP A 482 -7.84 -8.05 -12.29
N CYS A 483 -7.03 -7.12 -11.75
CA CYS A 483 -6.60 -7.15 -10.36
C CYS A 483 -7.80 -7.18 -9.41
N LEU A 484 -8.84 -6.38 -9.67
CA LEU A 484 -10.05 -6.34 -8.88
C LEU A 484 -10.81 -7.67 -8.87
N ASN A 485 -10.92 -8.33 -10.03
CA ASN A 485 -11.51 -9.68 -10.12
C ASN A 485 -10.70 -10.72 -9.34
N ARG A 486 -9.37 -10.64 -9.41
CA ARG A 486 -8.48 -11.54 -8.67
C ARG A 486 -8.55 -11.27 -7.16
N LEU A 487 -8.64 -10.01 -6.72
CA LEU A 487 -8.85 -9.64 -5.31
C LEU A 487 -10.19 -10.16 -4.78
N ARG A 488 -11.27 -10.13 -5.57
CA ARG A 488 -12.55 -10.78 -5.20
C ARG A 488 -12.40 -12.29 -5.03
N ALA A 489 -11.68 -12.94 -5.95
CA ALA A 489 -11.42 -14.38 -5.86
C ALA A 489 -10.60 -14.72 -4.60
N THR A 490 -9.56 -13.94 -4.28
CA THR A 490 -8.78 -14.09 -3.05
C THR A 490 -9.62 -13.82 -1.81
N GLY A 491 -10.50 -12.82 -1.82
CA GLY A 491 -11.46 -12.55 -0.76
C GLY A 491 -12.40 -13.74 -0.50
N GLY A 492 -12.94 -14.35 -1.56
CA GLY A 492 -13.76 -15.56 -1.44
C GLY A 492 -13.00 -16.74 -0.84
N LYS A 493 -11.72 -16.91 -1.18
CA LYS A 493 -10.87 -17.94 -0.57
C LYS A 493 -10.60 -17.68 0.92
N LEU A 494 -10.40 -16.42 1.32
CA LEU A 494 -10.23 -16.05 2.73
C LEU A 494 -11.50 -16.33 3.54
N GLU A 495 -12.68 -16.05 3.00
CA GLU A 495 -13.96 -16.40 3.64
C GLU A 495 -14.14 -17.92 3.78
N GLN A 496 -13.72 -18.72 2.79
CA GLN A 496 -13.75 -20.19 2.90
C GLN A 496 -12.87 -20.72 4.06
N ILE A 497 -11.71 -20.09 4.32
CA ILE A 497 -10.88 -20.43 5.49
C ILE A 497 -11.66 -20.17 6.78
N LYS A 498 -12.37 -19.04 6.86
CA LYS A 498 -13.15 -18.66 8.03
C LYS A 498 -14.29 -19.65 8.28
N GLU A 499 -15.03 -20.01 7.24
CA GLU A 499 -16.10 -21.02 7.30
C GLU A 499 -15.56 -22.38 7.76
N SER A 500 -14.45 -22.84 7.18
CA SER A 500 -13.80 -24.11 7.56
C SER A 500 -13.38 -24.13 9.03
N PHE A 501 -12.85 -23.02 9.54
CA PHE A 501 -12.48 -22.90 10.95
C PHE A 501 -13.70 -22.92 11.88
N GLU A 502 -14.81 -22.27 11.48
CA GLU A 502 -16.05 -22.30 12.25
C GLU A 502 -16.66 -23.69 12.32
N GLU A 503 -16.65 -24.44 11.21
CA GLU A 503 -17.12 -25.83 11.15
C GLU A 503 -16.33 -26.72 12.11
N LEU A 504 -14.99 -26.64 12.06
CA LEU A 504 -14.13 -27.38 12.98
C LEU A 504 -14.41 -27.04 14.45
N ARG A 505 -14.74 -25.77 14.75
CA ARG A 505 -15.12 -25.37 16.11
C ARG A 505 -16.47 -25.94 16.53
N ARG A 506 -17.40 -26.17 15.60
CA ARG A 506 -18.68 -26.83 15.87
C ARG A 506 -18.48 -28.32 16.07
N GLU A 507 -17.74 -29.01 15.20
CA GLU A 507 -17.39 -30.43 15.33
C GLU A 507 -16.81 -30.74 16.73
N LYS A 508 -15.80 -30.00 17.16
CA LYS A 508 -15.20 -30.21 18.50
C LYS A 508 -16.16 -29.99 19.67
N LYS A 509 -17.15 -29.10 19.53
CA LYS A 509 -18.17 -28.91 20.58
C LYS A 509 -19.07 -30.13 20.68
N PHE A 510 -19.40 -30.76 19.55
CA PHE A 510 -20.16 -32.01 19.53
C PHE A 510 -19.33 -33.16 20.09
N ASP A 511 -18.06 -33.30 19.67
CA ASP A 511 -17.16 -34.34 20.19
C ASP A 511 -17.01 -34.25 21.72
N HIS A 512 -16.81 -33.05 22.27
CA HIS A 512 -16.74 -32.87 23.72
C HIS A 512 -18.06 -33.16 24.44
N ALA A 513 -19.20 -32.90 23.81
CA ALA A 513 -20.51 -33.23 24.39
C ALA A 513 -20.73 -34.75 24.41
N ASP A 514 -20.34 -35.45 23.35
CA ASP A 514 -20.41 -36.91 23.26
C ASP A 514 -19.41 -37.59 24.22
N GLU A 515 -18.16 -37.11 24.30
CA GLU A 515 -17.17 -37.57 25.29
C GLU A 515 -17.65 -37.38 26.73
N GLN A 516 -18.29 -36.25 27.02
CA GLN A 516 -18.83 -35.97 28.34
C GLN A 516 -19.98 -36.93 28.66
N LYS A 517 -20.87 -37.17 27.70
CA LYS A 517 -21.98 -38.14 27.84
C LYS A 517 -21.46 -39.56 28.07
N ASP A 518 -20.40 -39.96 27.37
CA ASP A 518 -19.76 -41.27 27.55
C ASP A 518 -19.02 -41.38 28.90
N ARG A 519 -18.41 -40.29 29.39
CA ARG A 519 -17.85 -40.22 30.75
C ARG A 519 -18.95 -40.34 31.79
N ASP A 520 -20.04 -39.62 31.64
CA ASP A 520 -21.17 -39.64 32.58
C ASP A 520 -21.81 -41.04 32.63
N LYS A 521 -21.95 -41.70 31.47
CA LYS A 521 -22.42 -43.09 31.39
C LYS A 521 -21.47 -44.07 32.11
N ARG A 522 -20.16 -43.98 31.86
CA ARG A 522 -19.16 -44.82 32.56
C ARG A 522 -19.14 -44.58 34.07
N ASN A 523 -19.26 -43.33 34.50
CA ASN A 523 -19.34 -42.98 35.92
C ASN A 523 -20.62 -43.54 36.56
N GLN A 524 -21.74 -43.52 35.84
CA GLN A 524 -22.99 -44.12 36.29
C GLN A 524 -22.86 -45.65 36.43
N GLU A 525 -22.28 -46.33 35.44
CA GLU A 525 -22.01 -47.78 35.49
C GLU A 525 -21.09 -48.14 36.67
N PHE A 526 -20.01 -47.37 36.87
CA PHE A 526 -19.09 -47.55 37.99
C PHE A 526 -19.79 -47.34 39.34
N THR A 527 -20.64 -46.31 39.44
CA THR A 527 -21.40 -46.01 40.67
C THR A 527 -22.38 -47.14 41.00
N ILE A 528 -23.08 -47.67 40.00
CA ILE A 528 -24.00 -48.82 40.16
C ILE A 528 -23.21 -50.05 40.64
N ALA A 529 -22.08 -50.36 40.00
CA ALA A 529 -21.24 -51.49 40.38
C ALA A 529 -20.72 -51.33 41.82
N ALA A 530 -20.17 -50.17 42.17
CA ALA A 530 -19.68 -49.88 43.52
C ALA A 530 -20.78 -50.01 44.58
N PHE A 531 -22.00 -49.56 44.28
CA PHE A 531 -23.15 -49.68 45.19
C PHE A 531 -23.57 -51.15 45.39
N VAL A 532 -23.70 -51.92 44.30
CA VAL A 532 -24.07 -53.34 44.36
C VAL A 532 -23.02 -54.16 45.09
N PHE A 533 -21.74 -54.02 44.72
CA PHE A 533 -20.65 -54.72 45.39
C PHE A 533 -20.46 -54.26 46.84
N GLY A 534 -20.68 -52.98 47.13
CA GLY A 534 -20.66 -52.44 48.49
C GLY A 534 -21.70 -53.11 49.39
N ILE A 535 -22.95 -53.22 48.95
CA ILE A 535 -24.01 -53.91 49.69
C ILE A 535 -23.67 -55.39 49.89
N LEU A 536 -23.24 -56.09 48.83
CA LEU A 536 -22.90 -57.51 48.91
C LEU A 536 -21.73 -57.76 49.87
N THR A 537 -20.74 -56.88 49.88
CA THR A 537 -19.59 -56.96 50.81
C THR A 537 -20.04 -56.73 52.25
N LEU A 538 -20.95 -55.78 52.48
CA LEU A 538 -21.49 -55.48 53.81
C LEU A 538 -22.32 -56.65 54.35
N ILE A 539 -23.14 -57.28 53.49
CA ILE A 539 -23.85 -58.53 53.83
C ILE A 539 -22.85 -59.64 54.16
N ALA A 540 -21.82 -59.84 53.35
CA ALA A 540 -20.80 -60.85 53.59
C ALA A 540 -20.04 -60.61 54.92
N GLN A 541 -19.79 -59.35 55.28
CA GLN A 541 -19.19 -58.98 56.57
C GLN A 541 -20.12 -59.27 57.75
N VAL A 542 -21.43 -59.04 57.62
CA VAL A 542 -22.42 -59.35 58.67
C VAL A 542 -22.49 -60.86 58.92
N TYR A 543 -22.42 -61.69 57.88
CA TYR A 543 -22.45 -63.16 58.01
C TYR A 543 -21.12 -63.80 58.42
N SER A 544 -19.99 -63.13 58.19
CA SER A 544 -18.66 -63.58 58.62
C SER A 544 -18.24 -63.05 59.99
N GLY A 545 -18.96 -62.04 60.51
CA GLY A 545 -18.82 -61.56 61.87
C GLY A 545 -19.30 -62.62 62.87
N THR A 546 -18.38 -63.12 63.67
CA THR A 546 -18.65 -64.04 64.79
C THR A 546 -19.48 -63.31 65.86
N TRP A 547 -20.78 -63.55 65.88
CA TRP A 547 -21.63 -63.19 67.02
C TRP A 547 -21.30 -64.14 68.18
N PRO A 548 -20.93 -63.65 69.39
CA PRO A 548 -20.85 -64.49 70.56
C PRO A 548 -22.25 -65.01 70.86
N SER A 549 -22.42 -66.32 70.83
CA SER A 549 -23.66 -67.00 71.21
C SER A 549 -24.08 -66.54 72.61
N MET A 550 -25.29 -66.00 72.70
CA MET A 550 -25.98 -65.66 73.94
C MET A 550 -26.09 -66.95 74.77
N VAL A 551 -25.44 -66.94 75.92
CA VAL A 551 -25.38 -68.02 76.90
C VAL A 551 -26.76 -68.25 77.50
N ASP A 552 -27.14 -69.52 77.57
CA ASP A 552 -28.28 -70.05 78.31
C ASP A 552 -28.38 -69.46 79.74
N TYR A 553 -29.60 -69.05 80.12
CA TYR A 553 -30.02 -69.06 81.51
C TYR A 553 -31.43 -69.68 81.61
N SER A 554 -31.43 -70.94 82.06
CA SER A 554 -32.44 -71.70 82.82
C SER A 554 -33.90 -71.65 82.41
#